data_AF-A0A1G5CNP5-F1
#
_entry.id   AF-A0A1G5CNP5-F1
#
_cell.length_a   1.000
_cell.length_b   1.000
_cell.length_c   1.000
_cell.angle_alpha   90.00
_cell.angle_beta   90.00
_cell.angle_gamma   90.00
#
_symmetry.space_group_name_H-M   'P 1'
#
loop_
_entity.id
_entity.type
_entity.pdbx_description
1 polymer ?
#
loop_
_entity_poly.entity_id
_entity_poly.type
_entity_poly.pdbx_seq_one_letter_code
_entity_poly.pdbx_strand_id
1 'polypeptide(L)' 'MYGVLKPKKMFGKEVVGTERSTFIINKEGMLVKEFRKVNLKGHVKEVLDFLIEVNNKLVLDKK' A
#
# COMPACT_ATOMS: atom_id res chain seq x y z
N MET A 1 -7.89 -3.67 11.98
CA MET A 1 -7.00 -2.48 11.89
C MET A 1 -5.81 -2.83 10.97
N TYR A 2 -5.35 -1.94 10.09
CA TYR A 2 -4.40 -2.22 8.98
C TYR A 2 -2.97 -2.69 9.35
N GLY A 3 -2.72 -3.03 10.62
CA GLY A 3 -1.42 -3.58 11.06
C GLY A 3 -0.23 -2.63 10.91
N VAL A 4 -0.47 -1.32 10.79
CA VAL A 4 0.57 -0.30 10.58
C VAL A 4 1.33 0.08 11.84
N LEU A 5 0.80 -0.25 13.03
CA LEU A 5 1.49 -0.06 14.30
C LEU A 5 2.52 -1.18 14.45
N LYS A 6 3.81 -0.81 14.52
CA LYS A 6 4.92 -1.73 14.65
C LYS A 6 5.81 -1.31 15.83
N PRO A 7 6.35 -2.27 16.60
CA PRO A 7 7.38 -1.96 17.57
C PRO A 7 8.63 -1.44 16.85
N LYS A 8 9.22 -0.37 17.39
CA LYS A 8 10.50 0.20 16.99
C LYS A 8 11.37 0.30 18.24
N LYS A 9 12.65 -0.02 18.10
CA LYS A 9 13.65 0.34 19.11
C LYS A 9 14.22 1.71 18.76
N MET A 10 13.98 2.70 19.62
CA MET A 10 14.55 4.03 19.49
C MET A 10 15.34 4.35 20.76
N PHE A 11 16.65 4.61 20.60
CA PHE A 11 17.53 4.99 21.70
C PHE A 11 17.44 4.05 22.92
N GLY A 12 17.45 2.74 22.68
CA GLY A 12 17.37 1.72 23.73
C GLY A 12 15.98 1.51 24.35
N LYS A 13 14.95 2.26 23.92
CA LYS A 13 13.56 2.12 24.37
C LYS A 13 12.69 1.47 23.29
N GLU A 14 11.73 0.66 23.71
CA GLU A 14 10.70 0.12 22.82
C GLU A 14 9.56 1.14 22.70
N VAL A 15 9.27 1.55 21.47
CA VAL A 15 8.20 2.48 21.13
C VAL A 15 7.34 1.89 20.03
N VAL A 16 6.04 2.14 20.08
CA VAL A 16 5.15 1.78 18.96
C VAL A 16 5.14 2.94 17.97
N GLY A 17 5.50 2.67 16.73
CA GLY A 17 5.50 3.65 15.66
C GLY A 17 4.66 3.20 14.48
N THR A 18 4.24 4.17 13.68
CA THR A 18 3.54 3.91 12.43
C THR A 18 4.54 3.53 11.33
N GLU A 19 4.24 2.47 10.59
CA GLU A 19 4.91 2.08 9.36
C GLU A 19 4.20 2.72 8.16
N ARG A 20 4.91 3.54 7.39
CA ARG A 20 4.36 4.15 6.18
C ARG A 20 3.94 3.06 5.21
N SER A 21 2.66 3.01 4.93
CA SER A 21 2.02 1.99 4.13
C SER A 21 0.99 2.62 3.20
N THR A 22 0.73 1.99 2.06
CA THR A 22 -0.33 2.39 1.12
C THR A 22 -1.17 1.16 0.80
N PHE A 23 -2.49 1.32 0.77
CA PHE A 23 -3.44 0.26 0.51
C PHE A 23 -4.33 0.67 -0.64
N ILE A 24 -4.58 -0.26 -1.55
CA ILE A 24 -5.52 -0.07 -2.65
C ILE A 24 -6.70 -0.98 -2.39
N ILE A 25 -7.88 -0.38 -2.27
CA ILE A 25 -9.13 -1.04 -1.93
C ILE A 25 -10.09 -0.81 -3.10
N ASN A 26 -10.73 -1.87 -3.57
CA ASN A 26 -11.68 -1.79 -4.67
C ASN A 26 -13.05 -1.26 -4.19
N LYS A 27 -13.99 -1.09 -5.14
CA LYS A 27 -15.35 -0.58 -4.84
C LYS A 27 -16.17 -1.49 -3.92
N GLU A 28 -15.81 -2.77 -3.82
CA GLU A 28 -16.46 -3.76 -2.96
C GLU A 28 -15.84 -3.77 -1.54
N GLY A 29 -14.89 -2.89 -1.26
CA GLY A 29 -14.20 -2.82 0.03
C GLY A 29 -13.12 -3.88 0.21
N MET A 30 -12.76 -4.63 -0.84
CA MET A 30 -11.70 -5.64 -0.79
C MET A 30 -10.32 -5.02 -1.02
N LEU A 31 -9.35 -5.43 -0.20
CA LEU A 31 -7.95 -5.07 -0.36
C LEU A 31 -7.38 -5.78 -1.59
N VAL A 32 -6.98 -5.03 -2.61
CA VAL A 32 -6.41 -5.58 -3.86
C VAL A 32 -4.89 -5.48 -3.93
N LYS A 33 -4.30 -4.55 -3.16
CA LYS A 33 -2.85 -4.39 -3.06
C LYS A 33 -2.48 -3.67 -1.78
N GLU A 34 -1.34 -4.06 -1.20
CA GLU A 34 -0.70 -3.30 -0.14
C GLU A 34 0.78 -3.04 -0.44
N PHE A 35 1.26 -1.89 0.01
CA PHE A 35 2.65 -1.47 0.01
C PHE A 35 3.05 -1.20 1.46
N ARG A 36 4.07 -1.91 1.93
CA ARG A 36 4.61 -1.80 3.29
C ARG A 36 6.00 -1.20 3.24
N LYS A 37 6.45 -0.58 4.34
CA LYS A 37 7.79 0.06 4.43
C LYS A 37 8.06 1.02 3.26
N VAL A 38 7.05 1.80 2.88
CA VAL A 38 7.09 2.65 1.69
C VAL A 38 8.20 3.69 1.78
N ASN A 39 9.08 3.71 0.78
CA ASN A 39 9.98 4.83 0.53
C ASN A 39 9.26 5.85 -0.38
N LEU A 40 9.44 7.15 -0.15
CA LEU A 40 8.72 8.17 -0.92
C LEU A 40 9.16 8.21 -2.40
N LYS A 41 10.45 7.97 -2.66
CA LYS A 41 11.03 8.12 -4.00
C LYS A 41 10.44 7.07 -4.94
N GLY A 42 9.71 7.51 -5.97
CA GLY A 42 9.12 6.64 -6.99
C GLY A 42 7.79 5.99 -6.62
N HIS A 43 7.39 6.00 -5.34
CA HIS A 43 6.18 5.32 -4.88
C HIS A 43 4.89 5.81 -5.53
N VAL A 44 4.77 7.12 -5.76
CA VAL A 44 3.59 7.68 -6.43
C VAL A 44 3.43 7.10 -7.84
N LYS A 45 4.55 6.95 -8.56
CA LYS A 45 4.55 6.34 -9.90
C LYS A 45 4.19 4.86 -9.84
N GLU A 46 4.75 4.12 -8.88
CA GLU A 46 4.43 2.70 -8.68
C GLU A 46 2.94 2.48 -8.40
N VAL A 47 2.34 3.30 -7.54
CA VAL A 47 0.91 3.25 -7.25
C VAL A 47 0.08 3.56 -8.51
N LEU A 48 0.47 4.60 -9.28
CA LEU A 48 -0.23 4.95 -10.51
C LEU A 48 -0.14 3.85 -11.56
N ASP A 49 1.06 3.31 -11.79
CA ASP A 49 1.31 2.23 -12.76
C ASP A 49 0.47 1.00 -12.42
N PHE A 50 0.37 0.64 -11.13
CA PHE A 50 -0.51 -0.45 -10.69
C PHE A 50 -1.99 -0.17 -10.99
N LEU A 51 -2.48 1.05 -10.73
CA LEU A 51 -3.87 1.41 -11.00
C LEU A 51 -4.19 1.35 -12.51
N ILE A 52 -3.25 1.79 -13.35
CA ILE A 52 -3.39 1.71 -14.81
C ILE A 52 -3.42 0.25 -15.27
N GLU A 53 -2.52 -0.59 -14.76
CA GLU A 53 -2.48 -2.02 -15.09
C GLU A 53 -3.80 -2.72 -14.75
N VAL A 54 -4.31 -2.50 -13.53
CA VAL A 54 -5.60 -3.07 -13.09
C VAL A 54 -6.73 -2.58 -13.98
N ASN A 55 -6.78 -1.28 -14.30
CA ASN A 55 -7.80 -0.73 -15.17
C ASN A 55 -7.74 -1.34 -16.59
N ASN A 56 -6.55 -1.53 -17.14
CA ASN A 56 -6.37 -2.11 -18.47
C ASN A 56 -6.83 -3.57 -18.52
N LYS A 57 -6.51 -4.37 -17.49
CA LYS A 57 -7.01 -5.75 -17.37
C LYS A 57 -8.54 -5.80 -17.34
N LEU A 58 -9.17 -4.93 -16.57
CA LEU A 58 -10.63 -4.83 -16.50
C LEU A 58 -11.29 -4.44 -17.84
N VAL A 59 -10.60 -3.70 -18.70
CA VAL A 59 -11.09 -3.36 -20.04
C VAL A 59 -10.94 -4.53 -21.01
N LEU A 60 -9.84 -5.29 -20.91
CA LEU A 60 -9.58 -6.46 -21.75
C LEU A 60 -10.52 -7.63 -21.42
N ASP A 61 -10.81 -7.88 -20.14
CA ASP A 61 -11.69 -8.96 -19.70
C ASP A 61 -13.18 -8.72 -20.02
N LYS A 62 -13.54 -7.50 -20.43
CA LYS A 62 -14.91 -7.12 -20.84
C LYS A 62 -15.14 -7.19 -22.35
N LYS A 63 -14.14 -7.64 -23.12
CA LYS A 63 -14.20 -7.78 -24.58
C LYS A 63 -14.33 -9.24 -24.97
#